data_AF-A0A7V3EJD3-F1
#
_entry.id   AF-A0A7V3EJD3-F1
#
_cell.length_a   1.000
_cell.length_b   1.000
_cell.length_c   1.000
_cell.angle_alpha   90.00
_cell.angle_beta   90.00
_cell.angle_gamma   90.00
#
_symmetry.space_group_name_H-M   'P 1'
#
loop_
_entity.id
_entity.type
_entity.pdbx_description
1 polymer ?
#
loop_
_entity_poly.entity_id
_entity_poly.type
_entity_poly.pdbx_seq_one_letter_code
_entity_poly.pdbx_strand_id
1 'polypeptide(L)'
;MCREKGLVPIFIIVLFWGLVFPVQAQMVDIGKFERVQIPYRLKWEDTVIEKGTYNLEFVKSRDSTACYLKIIKWKKVLCLIIGERIDYVGGGGMLEKNIPDKPTLKMKIDNSQRLYIFNFETGKFGLFPYLRLRFKLKIAE
;
A
#
# COMPACT_ATOMS: atom_id res chain seq x y z
N MET A 1 4.54 -42.63 -45.02
CA MET A 1 4.69 -41.25 -45.51
C MET A 1 4.06 -40.32 -44.48
N CYS A 2 4.85 -39.35 -44.03
CA CYS A 2 4.58 -38.18 -43.18
C CYS A 2 3.70 -38.26 -41.93
N ARG A 3 4.39 -38.01 -40.83
CA ARG A 3 3.99 -37.82 -39.43
C ARG A 3 3.68 -36.33 -39.24
N GLU A 4 2.42 -35.91 -39.18
CA GLU A 4 2.07 -34.56 -38.72
C GLU A 4 1.67 -34.63 -37.24
N LYS A 5 2.67 -34.47 -36.38
CA LYS A 5 2.51 -34.24 -34.95
C LYS A 5 2.66 -32.75 -34.67
N GLY A 6 1.70 -32.18 -33.94
CA GLY A 6 2.07 -31.36 -32.78
C GLY A 6 2.10 -29.84 -32.92
N LEU A 7 1.12 -29.21 -33.59
CA LEU A 7 1.06 -27.74 -33.63
C LEU A 7 0.02 -27.08 -32.71
N VAL A 8 -0.82 -27.86 -32.03
CA VAL A 8 -1.99 -27.33 -31.30
C VAL A 8 -1.77 -27.04 -29.80
N PRO A 9 -0.88 -27.71 -29.02
CA PRO A 9 -0.84 -27.46 -27.57
C PRO A 9 -0.07 -26.18 -27.18
N ILE A 10 0.75 -25.62 -28.07
CA ILE A 10 1.60 -24.46 -27.75
C ILE A 10 0.78 -23.15 -27.74
N PHE A 11 -0.21 -23.03 -28.62
CA PHE A 11 -1.02 -21.80 -28.75
C PHE A 11 -1.91 -21.55 -27.53
N ILE A 12 -2.42 -22.61 -26.88
CA ILE A 12 -3.27 -22.50 -25.69
C ILE A 12 -2.44 -22.10 -24.44
N ILE A 13 -1.19 -22.57 -24.35
CA ILE A 13 -0.30 -22.25 -23.22
C ILE A 13 0.12 -20.77 -23.29
N VAL A 14 0.40 -20.22 -24.47
CA VAL A 14 0.76 -18.79 -24.62
C VAL A 14 -0.43 -17.87 -24.29
N LEU A 15 -1.66 -18.26 -24.65
CA LEU A 15 -2.85 -17.46 -24.38
C LEU A 15 -3.16 -17.37 -22.87
N PHE A 16 -2.91 -18.43 -22.11
CA PHE A 16 -3.15 -18.47 -20.66
C PHE A 16 -2.11 -17.66 -19.85
N TRP A 17 -0.88 -17.51 -20.36
CA TRP A 17 0.16 -16.73 -19.70
C TRP A 17 0.00 -15.21 -19.91
N GLY A 18 -0.66 -14.78 -20.99
CA GLY A 18 -0.85 -13.36 -21.29
C GLY A 18 -1.95 -12.65 -20.48
N LEU A 19 -2.89 -13.39 -19.89
CA LEU A 19 -4.08 -12.81 -19.25
C LEU A 19 -3.94 -12.50 -17.76
N VAL A 20 -2.84 -12.89 -17.10
CA VAL A 20 -2.73 -12.77 -15.64
C VAL A 20 -2.17 -11.41 -15.18
N PHE A 21 -1.82 -10.49 -16.09
CA PHE A 21 -1.03 -9.30 -15.76
C PHE A 21 -1.61 -7.89 -16.04
N PRO A 22 -2.92 -7.61 -16.19
CA PRO A 22 -3.34 -6.22 -16.40
C PRO A 22 -3.46 -5.37 -15.11
N VAL A 23 -3.27 -5.94 -13.90
CA VAL A 23 -3.67 -5.26 -12.64
C VAL A 23 -2.58 -4.31 -12.08
N GLN A 24 -1.32 -4.42 -12.49
CA GLN A 24 -0.23 -3.62 -11.89
C GLN A 24 0.01 -2.24 -12.53
N ALA A 25 -0.61 -1.92 -13.67
CA ALA A 25 -0.25 -0.74 -14.46
C ALA A 25 -0.87 0.60 -14.00
N GLN A 26 -1.70 0.63 -12.94
CA GLN A 26 -2.53 1.80 -12.61
C GLN A 26 -2.46 2.28 -11.16
N MET A 27 -1.29 2.19 -10.51
CA MET A 27 -1.09 2.77 -9.18
C MET A 27 -0.42 4.15 -9.28
N VAL A 28 -1.05 5.16 -8.69
CA VAL A 28 -0.53 6.54 -8.62
C VAL A 28 0.08 6.76 -7.24
N ASP A 29 1.26 7.38 -7.19
CA ASP A 29 1.89 7.76 -5.93
C ASP A 29 1.15 8.92 -5.27
N ILE A 30 0.91 8.81 -3.97
CA ILE A 30 0.23 9.83 -3.17
C ILE A 30 1.09 10.35 -2.00
N GLY A 31 2.28 9.80 -1.79
CA GLY A 31 3.20 10.21 -0.74
C GLY A 31 4.30 9.19 -0.45
N LYS A 32 5.49 9.69 -0.10
CA LYS A 32 6.66 8.88 0.23
C LYS A 32 7.33 9.35 1.52
N PHE A 33 7.78 8.40 2.32
CA PHE A 33 8.60 8.64 3.51
C PHE A 33 9.80 7.72 3.47
N GLU A 34 10.99 8.30 3.39
CA GLU A 34 12.24 7.56 3.32
C GLU A 34 12.82 7.34 4.71
N ARG A 35 13.56 6.24 4.87
CA ARG A 35 14.31 5.94 6.10
C ARG A 35 13.44 5.95 7.38
N VAL A 36 12.21 5.46 7.27
CA VAL A 36 11.28 5.32 8.40
C VAL A 36 11.72 4.16 9.27
N GLN A 37 11.94 4.44 10.56
CA GLN A 37 12.27 3.42 11.55
C GLN A 37 11.00 2.70 12.00
N ILE A 38 10.95 1.38 11.79
CA ILE A 38 9.93 0.49 12.33
C ILE A 38 10.57 -0.30 13.50
N PRO A 39 10.19 0.00 14.75
CA PRO A 39 10.85 -0.57 15.93
C PRO A 39 10.37 -1.97 16.32
N TYR A 40 9.31 -2.48 15.68
CA TYR A 40 8.72 -3.78 15.98
C TYR A 40 8.85 -4.73 14.80
N ARG A 41 8.84 -6.02 15.11
CA ARG A 41 8.60 -7.07 14.13
C ARG A 41 7.13 -7.05 13.77
N LEU A 42 6.79 -6.88 12.50
CA LEU A 42 5.40 -6.79 12.04
C LEU A 42 5.05 -8.01 11.20
N LYS A 43 3.78 -8.42 11.23
CA LYS A 43 3.22 -9.47 10.37
C LYS A 43 2.04 -8.92 9.59
N TRP A 44 2.05 -9.17 8.29
CA TRP A 44 0.94 -8.92 7.38
C TRP A 44 0.72 -10.16 6.52
N GLU A 45 -0.46 -10.78 6.64
CA GLU A 45 -0.76 -12.07 6.00
C GLU A 45 0.37 -13.09 6.31
N ASP A 46 1.04 -13.61 5.28
CA ASP A 46 2.14 -14.57 5.40
C ASP A 46 3.53 -13.91 5.42
N THR A 47 3.59 -12.58 5.33
CA THR A 47 4.85 -11.82 5.31
C THR A 47 5.21 -11.31 6.70
N VAL A 48 6.47 -11.56 7.09
CA VAL A 48 7.07 -10.99 8.31
C VAL A 48 8.05 -9.89 7.93
N ILE A 49 7.91 -8.75 8.59
CA ILE A 49 8.73 -7.56 8.41
C ILE A 49 9.55 -7.38 9.68
N GLU A 50 10.85 -7.58 9.55
CA GLU A 50 11.77 -7.43 10.69
C GLU A 50 11.89 -5.97 11.14
N LYS A 51 12.30 -5.75 12.39
CA LYS A 51 12.61 -4.39 12.88
C LYS A 51 13.72 -3.75 12.03
N GLY A 52 13.62 -2.44 11.79
CA GLY A 52 14.65 -1.72 11.03
C GLY A 52 14.14 -0.50 10.27
N THR A 53 14.96 -0.03 9.34
CA THR A 53 14.70 1.16 8.54
C THR A 53 14.15 0.78 7.17
N TYR A 54 13.07 1.44 6.75
CA TYR A 54 12.32 1.15 5.53
C TYR A 54 11.95 2.42 4.77
N ASN A 55 11.69 2.29 3.48
CA ASN A 55 11.00 3.32 2.72
C ASN A 55 9.52 2.95 2.64
N LEU A 56 8.65 3.92 2.90
CA LEU A 56 7.20 3.76 2.84
C LEU A 56 6.67 4.57 1.66
N GLU A 57 5.96 3.91 0.75
CA GLU A 57 5.27 4.59 -0.35
C GLU A 57 3.78 4.33 -0.23
N PHE A 58 3.01 5.40 -0.27
CA PHE A 58 1.56 5.36 -0.28
C PHE A 58 1.10 5.51 -1.73
N VAL A 59 0.27 4.58 -2.18
CA VAL A 59 -0.24 4.59 -3.55
C VAL A 59 -1.75 4.44 -3.55
N LYS A 60 -2.36 4.94 -4.62
CA LYS A 60 -3.79 4.82 -4.86
C LYS A 60 -4.01 4.18 -6.23
N SER A 61 -4.98 3.26 -6.30
CA SER A 61 -5.46 2.78 -7.60
C SER A 61 -6.13 3.92 -8.35
N ARG A 62 -5.80 4.10 -9.64
CA ARG A 62 -6.41 5.12 -10.49
C ARG A 62 -7.92 4.90 -10.65
N ASP A 63 -8.32 3.64 -10.81
CA ASP A 63 -9.68 3.24 -11.15
C ASP A 63 -10.52 2.79 -9.94
N SER A 64 -9.92 2.71 -8.75
CA SER A 64 -10.64 2.30 -7.55
C SER A 64 -10.35 3.21 -6.35
N THR A 65 -11.23 3.17 -5.34
CA THR A 65 -11.03 3.90 -4.07
C THR A 65 -9.92 3.28 -3.21
N ALA A 66 -9.41 2.11 -3.59
CA ALA A 66 -8.39 1.40 -2.83
C ALA A 66 -7.08 2.19 -2.78
N CYS A 67 -6.54 2.27 -1.57
CA CYS A 67 -5.24 2.86 -1.29
C CYS A 67 -4.37 1.82 -0.60
N TYR A 68 -3.07 1.86 -0.86
CA TYR A 68 -2.12 0.86 -0.41
C TYR A 68 -0.88 1.50 0.19
N LEU A 69 -0.29 0.79 1.15
CA LEU A 69 1.03 1.08 1.69
C LEU A 69 2.02 0.03 1.14
N LYS A 70 3.06 0.49 0.47
CA LYS A 70 4.23 -0.30 0.10
C LYS A 70 5.30 -0.14 1.16
N ILE A 71 5.76 -1.25 1.73
CA ILE A 71 6.94 -1.27 2.59
C ILE A 71 8.11 -1.76 1.77
N ILE A 72 9.14 -0.94 1.62
CA ILE A 72 10.26 -1.15 0.70
C ILE A 72 11.56 -1.23 1.51
N LYS A 73 12.37 -2.25 1.22
CA LYS A 73 13.73 -2.40 1.73
C LYS A 73 14.68 -2.66 0.57
N TRP A 74 15.76 -1.88 0.49
CA TRP A 74 16.77 -2.01 -0.58
C TRP A 74 16.18 -2.07 -1.99
N LYS A 75 15.24 -1.15 -2.30
CA LYS A 75 14.52 -1.05 -3.58
C LYS A 75 13.57 -2.23 -3.90
N LYS A 76 13.38 -3.19 -2.99
CA LYS A 76 12.41 -4.28 -3.13
C LYS A 76 11.17 -3.99 -2.31
N VAL A 77 10.00 -4.13 -2.93
CA VAL A 77 8.70 -4.10 -2.22
C VAL A 77 8.59 -5.41 -1.44
N LEU A 78 8.52 -5.32 -0.12
CA LEU A 78 8.36 -6.48 0.76
C LEU A 78 6.89 -6.86 0.91
N CYS A 79 6.00 -5.88 1.00
CA CYS A 79 4.56 -6.11 1.08
C CYS A 79 3.77 -4.90 0.55
N LEU A 80 2.54 -5.18 0.15
CA LEU A 80 1.54 -4.20 -0.25
C LEU A 80 0.31 -4.37 0.65
N ILE A 81 0.03 -3.38 1.49
CA ILE A 81 -1.02 -3.46 2.52
C ILE A 81 -2.17 -2.58 2.11
N ILE A 82 -3.39 -3.11 2.11
CA ILE A 82 -4.59 -2.31 1.86
C ILE A 82 -4.90 -1.41 3.05
N GLY A 83 -5.21 -0.14 2.76
CA GLY A 83 -5.56 0.87 3.75
C GLY A 83 -7.05 1.11 3.86
N GLU A 84 -7.47 1.50 5.06
CA GLU A 84 -8.82 2.01 5.33
C GLU A 84 -8.83 3.53 5.16
N ARG A 85 -9.82 4.07 4.43
CA ARG A 85 -10.07 5.52 4.41
C ARG A 85 -10.80 5.93 5.69
N ILE A 86 -10.30 6.96 6.34
CA ILE A 86 -10.88 7.53 7.56
C ILE A 86 -11.39 8.92 7.24
N ASP A 87 -12.61 9.24 7.66
CA ASP A 87 -13.15 10.58 7.49
C ASP A 87 -12.49 11.57 8.46
N TYR A 88 -12.35 12.82 8.01
CA TYR A 88 -12.01 13.90 8.91
C TYR A 88 -13.24 14.22 9.76
N VAL A 89 -13.06 14.29 11.08
CA VAL A 89 -14.14 14.64 12.01
C VAL A 89 -14.21 16.17 12.13
N GLY A 90 -15.37 16.73 11.81
CA GLY A 90 -15.66 18.16 11.92
C GLY A 90 -16.71 18.62 10.88
N GLY A 91 -17.44 19.70 11.18
CA GLY A 91 -18.31 20.39 10.22
C GLY A 91 -17.77 21.79 9.90
N GLY A 92 -17.90 22.24 8.64
CA GLY A 92 -17.47 23.59 8.22
C GLY A 92 -15.97 23.86 8.40
N GLY A 93 -15.58 25.11 8.62
CA GLY A 93 -14.18 25.58 8.71
C GLY A 93 -13.29 24.93 9.79
N MET A 94 -13.85 24.09 10.68
CA MET A 94 -13.06 23.24 11.58
C MET A 94 -12.36 22.07 10.86
N LEU A 95 -12.94 21.57 9.75
CA LEU A 95 -12.30 20.53 8.93
C LEU A 95 -10.94 21.01 8.40
N GLU A 96 -10.90 22.22 7.84
CA GLU A 96 -9.68 22.78 7.25
C GLU A 96 -8.52 22.96 8.25
N LYS A 97 -8.83 23.20 9.53
CA LYS A 97 -7.80 23.35 10.57
C LYS A 97 -7.15 22.02 10.96
N ASN A 98 -7.88 20.91 10.83
CA ASN A 98 -7.39 19.58 11.23
C ASN A 98 -6.63 18.87 10.11
N ILE A 99 -6.70 19.39 8.89
CA ILE A 99 -5.98 18.84 7.74
C ILE A 99 -4.58 19.48 7.70
N PRO A 100 -3.50 18.68 7.69
CA PRO A 100 -2.15 19.22 7.59
C PRO A 100 -1.91 19.87 6.22
N ASP A 101 -1.03 20.87 6.13
CA ASP A 101 -0.74 21.51 4.84
C ASP A 101 0.08 20.61 3.91
N LYS A 102 0.93 19.74 4.48
CA LYS A 102 1.81 18.79 3.77
C LYS A 102 1.44 17.34 4.10
N PRO A 103 1.85 16.36 3.27
CA PRO A 103 1.70 14.96 3.62
C PRO A 103 2.38 14.62 4.95
N THR A 104 1.70 13.91 5.84
CA THR A 104 2.25 13.50 7.15
C THR A 104 1.99 12.03 7.43
N LEU A 105 2.93 11.42 8.15
CA LEU A 105 2.85 10.05 8.63
C LEU A 105 2.93 10.04 10.15
N LYS A 106 1.92 9.45 10.79
CA LYS A 106 1.87 9.23 12.24
C LYS A 106 1.80 7.74 12.51
N MET A 107 2.75 7.24 13.28
CA MET A 107 2.82 5.84 13.69
C MET A 107 2.34 5.72 15.13
N LYS A 108 1.48 4.75 15.42
CA LYS A 108 0.98 4.49 16.77
C LYS A 108 0.86 2.98 17.02
N ILE A 109 0.84 2.61 18.29
CA ILE A 109 0.64 1.24 18.75
C ILE A 109 -0.72 1.15 19.40
N ASP A 110 -1.46 0.09 19.08
CA ASP A 110 -2.58 -0.36 19.88
C ASP A 110 -2.16 -1.60 20.65
N ASN A 111 -1.88 -1.42 21.94
CA ASN A 111 -1.42 -2.51 22.81
C ASN A 111 -2.51 -3.55 23.08
N SER A 112 -3.78 -3.16 23.06
CA SER A 112 -4.90 -4.07 23.32
C SER A 112 -5.04 -5.10 22.20
N GLN A 113 -4.90 -4.64 20.96
CA GLN A 113 -5.02 -5.49 19.78
C GLN A 113 -3.67 -5.97 19.22
N ARG A 114 -2.55 -5.60 19.87
CA ARG A 114 -1.17 -5.81 19.39
C ARG A 114 -1.00 -5.37 17.93
N LEU A 115 -1.49 -4.17 17.61
CA LEU A 115 -1.41 -3.60 16.25
C LEU A 115 -0.41 -2.45 16.17
N TYR A 116 0.35 -2.42 15.09
CA TYR A 116 1.12 -1.26 14.68
C TYR A 116 0.38 -0.54 13.56
N ILE A 117 0.08 0.74 13.77
CA ILE A 117 -0.83 1.50 12.93
C ILE A 117 -0.09 2.68 12.28
N PHE A 118 -0.06 2.69 10.96
CA PHE A 118 0.38 3.82 10.16
C PHE A 118 -0.83 4.67 9.79
N ASN A 119 -0.86 5.93 10.21
CA ASN A 119 -1.85 6.91 9.78
C ASN A 119 -1.17 7.89 8.84
N PHE A 120 -1.62 7.92 7.60
CA PHE A 120 -1.09 8.80 6.57
C PHE A 120 -2.14 9.83 6.18
N GLU A 121 -1.73 11.09 6.08
CA GLU A 121 -2.56 12.21 5.68
C GLU A 121 -1.90 12.88 4.48
N THR A 122 -2.59 13.06 3.35
CA THR A 122 -2.00 13.66 2.13
C THR A 122 -1.86 15.19 2.20
N GLY A 123 -2.62 15.82 3.10
CA GLY A 123 -2.67 17.27 3.28
C GLY A 123 -3.53 18.01 2.25
N LYS A 124 -3.41 19.33 2.18
CA LYS A 124 -4.32 20.21 1.42
C LYS A 124 -3.94 20.41 -0.04
N PHE A 125 -2.65 20.41 -0.37
CA PHE A 125 -2.15 20.93 -1.64
C PHE A 125 -1.56 19.87 -2.58
N GLY A 126 -1.87 18.58 -2.34
CA GLY A 126 -1.39 17.46 -3.15
C GLY A 126 -2.35 17.05 -4.27
N LEU A 127 -1.91 16.15 -5.15
CA LEU A 127 -2.73 15.57 -6.24
C LEU A 127 -4.01 14.90 -5.73
N PHE A 128 -3.95 14.31 -4.54
CA PHE A 128 -5.09 13.73 -3.85
C PHE A 128 -5.25 14.38 -2.48
N PRO A 129 -5.84 15.58 -2.41
CA PRO A 129 -5.93 16.32 -1.16
C PRO A 129 -6.95 15.68 -0.21
N TYR A 130 -6.85 15.99 1.08
CA TYR A 130 -7.84 15.60 2.08
C TYR A 130 -8.05 14.09 2.22
N LEU A 131 -7.02 13.29 1.94
CA LEU A 131 -7.04 11.87 2.26
C LEU A 131 -6.45 11.65 3.64
N ARG A 132 -7.11 10.79 4.41
CA ARG A 132 -6.62 10.23 5.65
C ARG A 132 -6.79 8.73 5.59
N LEU A 133 -5.67 8.03 5.69
CA LEU A 133 -5.56 6.60 5.47
C LEU A 133 -5.00 5.94 6.72
N ARG A 134 -5.51 4.76 7.05
CA ARG A 134 -5.04 3.95 8.16
C ARG A 134 -4.65 2.57 7.66
N PHE A 135 -3.44 2.15 8.00
CA PHE A 135 -2.91 0.83 7.72
C PHE A 135 -2.56 0.15 9.03
N LYS A 136 -3.00 -1.10 9.21
CA LYS A 136 -2.82 -1.84 10.46
C LYS A 136 -2.03 -3.11 10.16
N LEU A 137 -0.99 -3.37 10.93
CA LEU A 137 -0.25 -4.62 10.90
C LEU A 137 -0.24 -5.23 12.30
N LYS A 138 -0.16 -6.55 12.40
CA LYS A 138 0.01 -7.23 13.68
C LYS A 138 1.46 -7.11 14.13
N ILE A 139 1.67 -6.88 15.41
CA ILE A 139 3.00 -7.00 16.02
C ILE A 139 3.26 -8.49 16.21
N ALA A 140 4.33 -8.97 15.59
CA ALA A 140 4.83 -10.33 15.74
C ALA A 140 5.69 -10.44 17.00
N GLU A 141 5.76 -11.65 17.55
CA GLU A 141 6.67 -12.02 18.63
C GLU A 141 8.12 -12.16 18.14
#